data_AF-A0A0R2SFU8-F1
#
_entry.id   AF-A0A0R2SFU8-F1
#
_cell.length_a   1.000
_cell.length_b   1.000
_cell.length_c   1.000
_cell.angle_alpha   90.00
_cell.angle_beta   90.00
_cell.angle_gamma   90.00
#
_symmetry.space_group_name_H-M   'P 1'
#
loop_
_entity.id
_entity.type
_entity.pdbx_description
1 polymer ?
#
loop_
_entity_poly.entity_id
_entity_poly.type
_entity_poly.pdbx_seq_one_letter_code
_entity_poly.pdbx_strand_id
1 'polypeptide(L)'
;MRRIELPYAKSLANRVMLLRALRGEALPSPDSLWNDDMHAMLRVLKAPVGPDGVRRADAGPAGTAYRFGMAYWAAQPGAEVVLCGDARMRERPITPLVEALRRLGASIDAVPEGLRIQGVAWPSGEVEVDARESSQFASALVLVASVAAPNLRIVTPLGVSSPPYLAMSYQLAAHTALGWPPERDWSAAFVFFAPRWV
;
A
#
# COMPACT_ATOMS: atom_id res chain seq x y z
N MET A 1 -28.47 -26.44 0.83
CA MET A 1 -27.39 -25.62 1.42
C MET A 1 -26.49 -25.15 0.28
N ARG A 2 -26.34 -23.83 0.04
CA ARG A 2 -25.38 -23.29 -0.94
C ARG A 2 -24.17 -22.77 -0.20
N ARG A 3 -22.99 -23.29 -0.52
CA ARG A 3 -21.70 -22.79 0.00
C ARG A 3 -21.21 -21.72 -0.97
N ILE A 4 -20.97 -20.51 -0.47
CA ILE A 4 -20.38 -19.42 -1.24
C ILE A 4 -18.94 -19.30 -0.79
N GLU A 5 -18.00 -19.35 -1.72
CA GLU A 5 -16.60 -19.08 -1.44
C GLU A 5 -16.34 -17.60 -1.61
N LEU A 6 -15.87 -16.95 -0.54
CA LEU A 6 -15.60 -15.51 -0.53
C LEU A 6 -14.17 -15.23 -1.01
N PRO A 7 -13.95 -14.10 -1.70
CA PRO A 7 -12.61 -13.67 -2.07
C PRO A 7 -11.78 -13.34 -0.83
N TYR A 8 -10.46 -13.18 -1.01
CA TYR A 8 -9.58 -12.72 0.06
C TYR A 8 -9.86 -11.26 0.43
N ALA A 9 -9.69 -10.93 1.72
CA ALA A 9 -9.72 -9.56 2.21
C ALA A 9 -8.52 -8.78 1.64
N LYS A 10 -8.77 -8.02 0.57
CA LYS A 10 -7.72 -7.32 -0.19
C LYS A 10 -6.88 -6.35 0.63
N SER A 11 -7.51 -5.68 1.60
CA SER A 11 -6.84 -4.77 2.52
C SER A 11 -5.81 -5.48 3.39
N LEU A 12 -6.09 -6.72 3.82
CA LEU A 12 -5.15 -7.56 4.57
C LEU A 12 -4.08 -8.14 3.64
N ALA A 13 -4.49 -8.69 2.50
CA ALA A 13 -3.60 -9.29 1.51
C ALA A 13 -2.48 -8.32 1.07
N ASN A 14 -2.84 -7.08 0.72
CA ASN A 14 -1.90 -6.07 0.25
C ASN A 14 -0.89 -5.64 1.32
N ARG A 15 -1.31 -5.59 2.60
CA ARG A 15 -0.41 -5.27 3.73
C ARG A 15 0.57 -6.40 3.99
N VAL A 16 0.09 -7.64 3.95
CA VAL A 16 0.93 -8.83 4.09
C VAL A 16 1.95 -8.90 2.96
N MET A 17 1.54 -8.72 1.70
CA MET A 17 2.47 -8.71 0.57
C MET A 17 3.53 -7.61 0.70
N LEU A 18 3.15 -6.40 1.10
CA LEU A 18 4.09 -5.30 1.33
C LEU A 18 5.11 -5.66 2.43
N LEU A 19 4.65 -6.14 3.58
CA LEU A 19 5.54 -6.50 4.69
C LEU A 19 6.47 -7.66 4.32
N ARG A 20 5.98 -8.67 3.58
CA ARG A 20 6.81 -9.76 3.06
C ARG A 20 7.90 -9.23 2.13
N ALA A 21 7.56 -8.34 1.20
CA ALA A 21 8.55 -7.72 0.31
C ALA A 21 9.61 -6.94 1.09
N LEU A 22 9.20 -6.13 2.07
CA LEU A 22 10.12 -5.38 2.93
C LEU A 22 11.06 -6.29 3.74
N ARG A 23 10.57 -7.46 4.17
CA ARG A 23 11.34 -8.46 4.93
C ARG A 23 12.15 -9.41 4.04
N GLY A 24 12.08 -9.28 2.71
CA GLY A 24 12.73 -10.20 1.78
C GLY A 24 12.11 -11.62 1.78
N GLU A 25 10.89 -11.76 2.28
CA GLU A 25 10.16 -13.03 2.30
C GLU A 25 9.52 -13.35 0.94
N ALA A 26 9.23 -14.62 0.70
CA ALA A 26 8.56 -15.06 -0.52
C ALA A 26 7.15 -14.45 -0.64
N LEU A 27 6.92 -13.74 -1.75
CA LEU A 27 5.60 -13.24 -2.11
C LEU A 27 4.69 -14.39 -2.56
N PRO A 28 3.40 -14.36 -2.18
CA PRO A 28 2.45 -15.41 -2.55
C PRO A 28 2.21 -15.45 -4.06
N SER A 29 1.82 -16.62 -4.56
CA SER A 29 1.41 -16.83 -5.94
C SER A 29 -0.08 -16.54 -6.12
N PRO A 30 -0.49 -15.96 -7.26
CA PRO A 30 -1.90 -15.76 -7.57
C PRO A 30 -2.71 -17.06 -7.61
N ASP A 31 -3.94 -17.01 -7.13
CA ASP A 31 -4.94 -18.07 -7.27
C ASP A 31 -6.30 -17.46 -7.72
N SER A 32 -7.33 -18.28 -7.86
CA SER A 32 -8.65 -17.87 -8.35
C SER A 32 -9.42 -16.92 -7.41
N LEU A 33 -8.94 -16.67 -6.19
CA LEU A 33 -9.60 -15.86 -5.16
C LEU A 33 -8.94 -14.48 -5.02
N TRP A 34 -7.91 -14.19 -5.83
CA TRP A 34 -7.30 -12.87 -5.94
C TRP A 34 -8.19 -11.92 -6.73
N ASN A 35 -8.06 -10.63 -6.45
CA ASN A 35 -8.67 -9.57 -7.23
C ASN A 35 -7.60 -8.68 -7.86
N ASP A 36 -8.06 -7.75 -8.70
CA ASP A 36 -7.21 -6.83 -9.45
C ASP A 36 -6.29 -5.99 -8.55
N ASP A 37 -6.75 -5.56 -7.38
CA ASP A 37 -5.94 -4.79 -6.43
C ASP A 37 -4.76 -5.61 -5.89
N MET A 38 -4.96 -6.92 -5.68
CA MET A 38 -3.90 -7.84 -5.24
C MET A 38 -2.90 -8.11 -6.36
N HIS A 39 -3.38 -8.32 -7.59
CA HIS A 39 -2.52 -8.44 -8.76
C HIS A 39 -1.69 -7.16 -8.99
N ALA A 40 -2.29 -5.99 -8.83
CA ALA A 40 -1.61 -4.72 -8.93
C ALA A 40 -0.50 -4.56 -7.88
N MET A 41 -0.77 -4.93 -6.62
CA MET A 41 0.25 -4.92 -5.58
C MET A 41 1.43 -5.83 -5.94
N LEU A 42 1.15 -7.04 -6.41
CA LEU A 42 2.21 -7.97 -6.82
C LEU A 42 3.06 -7.41 -7.98
N ARG A 43 2.43 -6.80 -8.99
CA ARG A 43 3.14 -6.14 -10.11
C ARG A 43 4.03 -5.01 -9.63
N VAL A 44 3.53 -4.18 -8.72
CA VAL A 44 4.28 -3.05 -8.15
C VAL A 44 5.50 -3.51 -7.35
N LEU A 45 5.36 -4.55 -6.52
CA LEU A 45 6.45 -5.07 -5.69
C LEU A 45 7.49 -5.85 -6.51
N LYS A 46 7.06 -6.51 -7.60
CA LYS A 46 7.95 -7.27 -8.52
C LYS A 46 8.36 -6.46 -9.76
N ALA A 47 8.34 -5.13 -9.68
CA ALA A 47 8.61 -4.27 -10.83
C ALA A 47 9.96 -4.61 -11.51
N PRO A 48 9.95 -4.96 -12.81
CA PRO A 48 11.17 -5.28 -13.54
C PRO A 48 12.00 -4.01 -13.76
N VAL A 49 13.31 -4.20 -13.93
CA VAL A 49 14.22 -3.15 -14.40
C VAL A 49 14.08 -3.05 -15.92
N GLY A 50 13.83 -1.86 -16.44
CA GLY A 50 13.80 -1.59 -17.86
C GLY A 50 15.19 -1.59 -18.51
N PRO A 51 15.28 -1.55 -19.85
CA PRO A 51 16.55 -1.45 -20.57
C PRO A 51 17.35 -0.19 -20.25
N ASP A 52 16.66 0.87 -19.79
CA ASP A 52 17.22 2.14 -19.33
C ASP A 52 17.76 2.08 -17.89
N GLY A 53 17.71 0.92 -17.23
CA GLY A 53 18.12 0.74 -15.85
C GLY A 53 17.06 1.19 -14.83
N VAL A 54 15.91 1.72 -15.27
CA VAL A 54 14.86 2.25 -14.41
C VAL A 54 13.77 1.21 -14.21
N ARG A 55 13.34 0.98 -12.96
CA ARG A 55 12.21 0.07 -12.69
C ARG A 55 10.89 0.69 -13.12
N ARG A 56 9.94 -0.13 -13.59
CA ARG A 56 8.59 0.33 -13.93
C ARG A 56 7.55 -0.47 -13.16
N ALA A 57 6.90 0.18 -12.21
CA ALA A 57 5.90 -0.41 -11.33
C ALA A 57 4.51 0.10 -11.74
N ASP A 58 3.59 -0.78 -12.15
CA ASP A 58 2.26 -0.36 -12.60
C ASP A 58 1.15 -0.82 -11.63
N ALA A 59 0.54 0.16 -10.97
CA ALA A 59 -0.57 -0.05 -10.05
C ALA A 59 -1.95 -0.05 -10.75
N GLY A 60 -2.05 0.37 -12.01
CA GLY A 60 -3.32 0.57 -12.71
C GLY A 60 -4.32 1.42 -11.87
N PRO A 61 -5.58 0.96 -11.66
CA PRO A 61 -6.58 1.66 -10.86
C PRO A 61 -6.47 1.41 -9.34
N ALA A 62 -5.50 0.59 -8.88
CA ALA A 62 -5.44 0.11 -7.50
C ALA A 62 -4.75 1.13 -6.58
N GLY A 63 -5.56 1.93 -5.88
CA GLY A 63 -5.05 3.02 -5.03
C GLY A 63 -4.16 2.55 -3.89
N THR A 64 -4.45 1.38 -3.32
CA THR A 64 -3.63 0.77 -2.28
C THR A 64 -2.26 0.38 -2.84
N ALA A 65 -2.20 -0.26 -4.02
CA ALA A 65 -0.94 -0.62 -4.66
C ALA A 65 -0.09 0.61 -5.00
N TYR A 66 -0.72 1.68 -5.49
CA TYR A 66 -0.03 2.92 -5.80
C TYR A 66 0.54 3.58 -4.53
N ARG A 67 -0.27 3.80 -3.50
CA ARG A 67 0.17 4.48 -2.26
C ARG A 67 1.19 3.68 -1.47
N PHE A 68 0.97 2.37 -1.33
CA PHE A 68 1.89 1.51 -0.59
C PHE A 68 3.18 1.28 -1.39
N GLY A 69 3.05 1.10 -2.71
CA GLY A 69 4.19 1.01 -3.62
C GLY A 69 5.07 2.25 -3.61
N MET A 70 4.46 3.44 -3.56
CA MET A 70 5.19 4.70 -3.45
C MET A 70 6.06 4.75 -2.20
N ALA A 71 5.48 4.46 -1.03
CA ALA A 71 6.22 4.41 0.22
C ALA A 71 7.28 3.31 0.22
N TYR A 72 6.95 2.12 -0.31
CA TYR A 72 7.88 1.00 -0.46
C TYR A 72 9.13 1.41 -1.24
N TRP A 73 8.97 1.90 -2.47
CA TRP A 73 10.10 2.26 -3.33
C TRP A 73 10.86 3.48 -2.83
N ALA A 74 10.18 4.44 -2.20
CA ALA A 74 10.83 5.59 -1.57
C ALA A 74 11.76 5.20 -0.40
N ALA A 75 11.57 4.03 0.20
CA ALA A 75 12.40 3.50 1.30
C ALA A 75 13.49 2.53 0.84
N GLN A 76 13.67 2.31 -0.48
CA GLN A 76 14.69 1.41 -1.02
C GLN A 76 15.92 2.21 -1.45
N PRO A 77 17.03 2.22 -0.68
CA PRO A 77 18.19 3.02 -1.01
C PRO A 77 18.77 2.64 -2.39
N GLY A 78 18.95 3.63 -3.26
CA GLY A 78 19.50 3.44 -4.61
C GLY A 78 18.52 2.84 -5.61
N ALA A 79 17.26 2.61 -5.23
CA ALA A 79 16.23 2.26 -6.19
C ALA A 79 15.82 3.49 -7.00
N GLU A 80 15.69 3.31 -8.31
CA GLU A 80 15.05 4.27 -9.20
C GLU A 80 13.87 3.58 -9.90
N VAL A 81 12.67 4.12 -9.69
CA VAL A 81 11.42 3.54 -10.23
C VAL A 81 10.52 4.62 -10.83
N VAL A 82 9.82 4.30 -11.89
CA VAL A 82 8.62 5.02 -12.33
C VAL A 82 7.41 4.22 -11.86
N LEU A 83 6.65 4.80 -10.94
CA LEU A 83 5.39 4.26 -10.45
C LEU A 83 4.24 4.82 -11.29
N CYS A 84 3.62 3.95 -12.08
CA CYS A 84 2.53 4.26 -12.98
C CYS A 84 1.17 3.97 -12.34
N GLY A 85 0.16 4.71 -12.78
CA GLY A 85 -1.25 4.49 -12.47
C GLY A 85 -2.12 4.98 -13.63
N ASP A 86 -3.37 4.55 -13.68
CA ASP A 86 -4.29 4.99 -14.74
C ASP A 86 -4.66 6.49 -14.59
N ALA A 87 -5.39 7.02 -15.58
CA ALA A 87 -5.81 8.42 -15.56
C ALA A 87 -6.59 8.79 -14.29
N ARG A 88 -7.50 7.90 -13.85
CA ARG A 88 -8.29 8.09 -12.64
C ARG A 88 -7.44 8.05 -11.37
N MET A 89 -6.37 7.26 -11.34
CA MET A 89 -5.44 7.21 -10.21
C MET A 89 -4.72 8.54 -10.04
N ARG A 90 -4.32 9.18 -11.13
CA ARG A 90 -3.63 10.48 -11.13
C ARG A 90 -4.49 11.62 -10.59
N GLU A 91 -5.81 11.48 -10.60
CA GLU A 91 -6.75 12.43 -10.00
C GLU A 91 -6.96 12.21 -8.49
N ARG A 92 -6.56 11.05 -7.95
CA ARG A 92 -6.78 10.75 -6.54
C ARG A 92 -5.78 11.48 -5.65
N PRO A 93 -6.18 11.87 -4.43
CA PRO A 93 -5.28 12.48 -3.48
C PRO A 93 -4.02 11.64 -3.21
N ILE A 94 -2.87 12.30 -3.30
CA ILE A 94 -1.56 11.71 -3.07
C ILE A 94 -0.54 12.70 -2.48
N THR A 95 -0.76 14.00 -2.64
CA THR A 95 0.16 15.07 -2.20
C THR A 95 0.62 14.92 -0.75
N PRO A 96 -0.24 14.64 0.25
CA PRO A 96 0.22 14.50 1.63
C PRO A 96 1.26 13.39 1.82
N LEU A 97 1.12 12.27 1.08
CA LEU A 97 2.10 11.19 1.11
C LEU A 97 3.40 11.59 0.41
N VAL A 98 3.31 12.22 -0.76
CA VAL A 98 4.49 12.70 -1.50
C VAL A 98 5.32 13.67 -0.65
N GLU A 99 4.68 14.61 0.03
CA GLU A 99 5.35 15.56 0.90
C GLU A 99 6.01 14.88 2.10
N ALA A 100 5.33 13.94 2.75
CA ALA A 100 5.91 13.16 3.85
C ALA A 100 7.16 12.38 3.39
N LEU A 101 7.10 11.73 2.23
CA LEU A 101 8.22 10.97 1.68
C LEU A 101 9.40 11.86 1.26
N ARG A 102 9.12 13.05 0.72
CA ARG A 102 10.17 14.07 0.44
C ARG A 102 10.83 14.57 1.72
N ARG A 103 10.08 14.76 2.81
CA ARG A 103 10.65 15.11 4.13
C ARG A 103 11.54 13.99 4.69
N LEU A 104 11.29 12.74 4.30
CA LEU A 104 12.15 11.58 4.61
C LEU A 104 13.35 11.45 3.65
N GLY A 105 13.49 12.36 2.69
CA GLY A 105 14.66 12.47 1.80
C GLY A 105 14.49 11.85 0.42
N ALA A 106 13.36 11.21 0.09
CA ALA A 106 13.15 10.64 -1.23
C ALA A 106 12.91 11.74 -2.29
N SER A 107 13.48 11.58 -3.50
CA SER A 107 13.06 12.40 -4.64
C SER A 107 11.82 11.78 -5.27
N ILE A 108 10.81 12.58 -5.53
CA ILE A 108 9.56 12.15 -6.17
C ILE A 108 9.17 13.22 -7.17
N ASP A 109 9.24 12.91 -8.46
CA ASP A 109 9.01 13.88 -9.54
C ASP A 109 7.94 13.38 -10.50
N ALA A 110 7.09 14.29 -10.97
CA ALA A 110 6.07 13.96 -11.96
C ALA A 110 6.71 13.70 -13.33
N VAL A 111 6.32 12.60 -13.95
CA VAL A 111 6.68 12.23 -15.31
C VAL A 111 5.39 11.86 -16.08
N PRO A 112 5.38 11.84 -17.42
CA PRO A 112 4.16 11.61 -18.19
C PRO A 112 3.39 10.34 -17.79
N GLU A 113 4.11 9.28 -17.43
CA GLU A 113 3.56 7.97 -17.10
C GLU A 113 3.16 7.82 -15.62
N GLY A 114 3.58 8.72 -14.74
CA GLY A 114 3.36 8.62 -13.30
C GLY A 114 4.34 9.42 -12.46
N LEU A 115 4.90 8.81 -11.42
CA LEU A 115 5.87 9.43 -10.53
C LEU A 115 7.21 8.70 -10.60
N ARG A 116 8.28 9.42 -10.92
CA ARG A 116 9.66 8.93 -10.79
C ARG A 116 10.09 9.09 -9.33
N ILE A 117 10.49 8.00 -8.71
CA ILE A 117 10.87 7.91 -7.30
C ILE A 117 12.33 7.46 -7.23
N GLN A 118 13.14 8.22 -6.49
CA GLN A 118 14.47 7.82 -6.08
C GLN A 118 14.44 7.50 -4.60
N GLY A 119 14.64 6.22 -4.28
CA GLY A 119 14.54 5.70 -2.93
C GLY A 119 15.79 5.96 -2.11
N VAL A 120 15.59 6.19 -0.81
CA VAL A 120 16.63 6.49 0.16
C VAL A 120 16.45 5.66 1.43
N ALA A 121 17.51 5.57 2.23
CA ALA A 121 17.37 5.07 3.59
C ALA A 121 16.62 6.14 4.41
N TRP A 122 15.48 5.77 4.97
CA TRP A 122 14.70 6.71 5.78
C TRP A 122 15.41 7.00 7.12
N PRO A 123 15.42 8.26 7.58
CA PRO A 123 16.05 8.62 8.83
C PRO A 123 15.24 8.16 10.05
N SER A 124 15.88 8.14 11.23
CA SER A 124 15.17 8.15 12.51
C SER A 124 14.56 9.52 12.80
N GLY A 125 13.61 9.59 13.73
CA GLY A 125 13.04 10.87 14.17
C GLY A 125 11.54 10.90 13.98
N GLU A 126 11.02 11.91 13.30
CA GLU A 126 9.58 12.12 13.11
C GLU A 126 9.23 12.53 11.69
N VAL A 127 8.09 12.05 11.22
CA VAL A 127 7.41 12.56 10.02
C VAL A 127 5.93 12.77 10.30
N GLU A 128 5.42 13.91 9.87
CA GLU A 128 3.99 14.20 9.89
C GLU A 128 3.33 13.88 8.54
N VAL A 129 2.09 13.39 8.58
CA VAL A 129 1.25 13.20 7.40
C VAL A 129 -0.21 13.58 7.67
N ASP A 130 -0.81 14.36 6.77
CA ASP A 130 -2.26 14.58 6.78
C ASP A 130 -2.98 13.36 6.19
N ALA A 131 -3.70 12.62 7.02
CA ALA A 131 -4.39 11.39 6.65
C ALA A 131 -5.93 11.54 6.66
N ARG A 132 -6.46 12.77 6.63
CA ARG A 132 -7.91 13.05 6.62
C ARG A 132 -8.60 12.68 5.32
N GLU A 133 -7.88 12.70 4.20
CA GLU A 133 -8.42 12.27 2.91
C GLU A 133 -8.22 10.77 2.68
N SER A 134 -7.14 10.20 3.22
CA SER A 134 -6.88 8.77 3.10
C SER A 134 -6.03 8.22 4.24
N SER A 135 -6.59 7.28 5.01
CA SER A 135 -5.85 6.45 5.97
C SER A 135 -4.72 5.62 5.34
N GLN A 136 -4.71 5.47 4.02
CA GLN A 136 -3.67 4.74 3.29
C GLN A 136 -2.32 5.45 3.36
N PHE A 137 -2.28 6.78 3.52
CA PHE A 137 -1.02 7.52 3.65
C PHE A 137 -0.28 7.12 4.94
N ALA A 138 -0.96 7.25 6.08
CA ALA A 138 -0.42 6.82 7.37
C ALA A 138 -0.16 5.30 7.41
N SER A 139 -1.05 4.49 6.83
CA SER A 139 -0.86 3.03 6.75
C SER A 139 0.40 2.65 6.00
N ALA A 140 0.68 3.29 4.85
CA ALA A 140 1.86 3.02 4.05
C ALA A 140 3.14 3.33 4.83
N LEU A 141 3.20 4.51 5.47
CA LEU A 141 4.33 4.90 6.30
C LEU A 141 4.54 3.93 7.47
N VAL A 142 3.48 3.53 8.19
CA VAL A 142 3.58 2.61 9.34
C VAL A 142 4.16 1.26 8.92
N LEU A 143 3.66 0.68 7.83
CA LEU A 143 4.11 -0.62 7.36
C LEU A 143 5.57 -0.58 6.93
N VAL A 144 5.96 0.45 6.15
CA VAL A 144 7.33 0.59 5.64
C VAL A 144 8.30 0.93 6.76
N ALA A 145 7.98 1.90 7.62
CA ALA A 145 8.83 2.30 8.73
C ALA A 145 9.08 1.15 9.71
N SER A 146 8.09 0.27 9.95
CA SER A 146 8.26 -0.87 10.85
C SER A 146 9.41 -1.82 10.49
N VAL A 147 9.83 -1.83 9.22
CA VAL A 147 10.94 -2.65 8.74
C VAL A 147 12.15 -1.79 8.35
N ALA A 148 11.93 -0.73 7.57
CA ALA A 148 13.01 0.07 6.99
C ALA A 148 13.55 1.17 7.93
N ALA A 149 12.76 1.63 8.91
CA ALA A 149 13.12 2.72 9.82
C ALA A 149 12.37 2.61 11.17
N PRO A 150 12.66 1.60 12.01
CA PRO A 150 11.89 1.28 13.22
C PRO A 150 11.89 2.39 14.28
N ASN A 151 12.82 3.35 14.19
CA ASN A 151 12.92 4.50 15.09
C ASN A 151 12.27 5.78 14.51
N LEU A 152 11.48 5.66 13.44
CA LEU A 152 10.72 6.77 12.87
C LEU A 152 9.32 6.84 13.50
N ARG A 153 9.03 7.96 14.15
CA ARG A 153 7.70 8.30 14.67
C ARG A 153 6.84 8.89 13.55
N ILE A 154 5.65 8.35 13.37
CA ILE A 154 4.69 8.84 12.37
C ILE A 154 3.58 9.56 13.12
N VAL A 155 3.35 10.83 12.78
CA VAL A 155 2.35 11.68 13.43
C VAL A 155 1.29 12.10 12.44
N THR A 156 0.02 12.01 12.85
CA THR A 156 -1.14 12.44 12.06
C THR A 156 -1.84 13.58 12.81
N PRO A 157 -1.33 14.81 12.74
CA PRO A 157 -1.74 15.89 13.64
C PRO A 157 -3.21 16.27 13.50
N LEU A 158 -3.80 16.04 12.32
CA LEU A 158 -5.19 16.36 12.00
C LEU A 158 -6.12 15.13 12.03
N GLY A 159 -5.63 14.00 12.56
CA GLY A 159 -6.37 12.73 12.61
C GLY A 159 -6.31 11.92 11.30
N VAL A 160 -7.12 10.86 11.25
CA VAL A 160 -7.10 9.83 10.21
C VAL A 160 -8.52 9.50 9.77
N SER A 161 -8.76 9.45 8.46
CA SER A 161 -10.10 9.23 7.88
C SER A 161 -10.72 7.87 8.18
N SER A 162 -9.90 6.85 8.41
CA SER A 162 -10.35 5.50 8.73
C SER A 162 -9.41 4.84 9.74
N PRO A 163 -9.56 5.13 11.04
CA PRO A 163 -8.72 4.57 12.10
C PRO A 163 -8.61 3.03 12.10
N PRO A 164 -9.66 2.24 11.78
CA PRO A 164 -9.54 0.78 11.74
C PRO A 164 -8.49 0.26 10.74
N TYR A 165 -8.31 0.93 9.60
CA TYR A 165 -7.31 0.54 8.62
C TYR A 165 -5.89 0.87 9.05
N LEU A 166 -5.70 1.95 9.83
CA LEU A 166 -4.41 2.27 10.42
C LEU A 166 -4.08 1.29 11.57
N ALA A 167 -5.06 0.96 12.40
CA ALA A 167 -4.91 -0.04 13.46
C ALA A 167 -4.53 -1.41 12.90
N MET A 168 -5.18 -1.85 11.82
CA MET A 168 -4.81 -3.08 11.09
C MET A 168 -3.36 -3.04 10.61
N SER A 169 -2.91 -1.92 10.04
CA SER A 169 -1.52 -1.76 9.59
C SER A 169 -0.53 -1.88 10.74
N TYR A 170 -0.83 -1.24 11.87
CA TYR A 170 0.00 -1.29 13.08
C TYR A 170 0.08 -2.71 13.67
N GLN A 171 -1.06 -3.39 13.78
CA GLN A 171 -1.12 -4.77 14.26
C GLN A 171 -0.25 -5.69 13.40
N LEU A 172 -0.42 -5.66 12.08
CA LEU A 172 0.37 -6.48 11.16
C LEU A 172 1.86 -6.17 11.21
N ALA A 173 2.22 -4.89 11.29
CA ALA A 173 3.60 -4.45 11.42
C ALA A 173 4.28 -5.02 12.70
N ALA A 174 3.52 -5.13 13.80
CA ALA A 174 4.01 -5.69 15.06
C ALA A 174 4.16 -7.23 15.05
N HIS A 175 3.55 -7.93 14.09
CA HIS A 175 3.63 -9.39 14.02
C HIS A 175 4.88 -9.86 13.25
N THR A 176 5.58 -10.85 13.80
CA THR A 176 6.72 -11.51 13.14
C THR A 176 6.27 -12.49 12.07
N ALA A 177 5.25 -13.31 12.34
CA ALA A 177 4.65 -14.22 11.36
C ALA A 177 3.51 -13.54 10.58
N LEU A 178 3.60 -13.58 9.26
CA LEU A 178 2.59 -13.06 8.35
C LEU A 178 1.80 -14.23 7.73
N GLY A 179 0.60 -14.47 8.24
CA GLY A 179 -0.28 -15.54 7.75
C GLY A 179 -0.65 -15.39 6.28
N TRP A 180 -0.64 -16.50 5.54
CA TRP A 180 -1.19 -16.61 4.20
C TRP A 180 -1.82 -18.00 4.01
N PRO A 181 -3.01 -18.14 3.41
CA PRO A 181 -3.83 -17.08 2.81
C PRO A 181 -4.42 -16.11 3.85
N PRO A 182 -4.73 -14.86 3.46
CA PRO A 182 -5.38 -13.90 4.35
C PRO A 182 -6.83 -14.35 4.62
N GLU A 183 -7.43 -13.77 5.66
CA GLU A 183 -8.85 -13.97 5.94
C GLU A 183 -9.73 -13.61 4.72
N ARG A 184 -10.90 -14.24 4.66
CA ARG A 184 -11.93 -13.97 3.65
C ARG A 184 -12.58 -12.62 3.86
N ASP A 185 -13.01 -11.99 2.78
CA ASP A 185 -13.71 -10.71 2.83
C ASP A 185 -15.18 -10.91 3.24
N TRP A 186 -15.43 -10.94 4.56
CA TRP A 186 -16.78 -11.02 5.09
C TRP A 186 -17.61 -9.76 4.81
N SER A 187 -16.99 -8.62 4.46
CA SER A 187 -17.71 -7.40 4.10
C SER A 187 -18.39 -7.49 2.72
N ALA A 188 -18.04 -8.50 1.91
CA ALA A 188 -18.68 -8.74 0.63
C ALA A 188 -20.00 -9.52 0.74
N ALA A 189 -20.35 -10.06 1.90
CA ALA A 189 -21.48 -10.97 2.09
C ALA A 189 -22.60 -10.34 2.92
N PHE A 190 -23.44 -9.53 2.27
CA PHE A 190 -24.69 -9.06 2.88
C PHE A 190 -25.89 -9.49 2.04
N VAL A 191 -26.91 -10.02 2.72
CA VAL A 191 -28.23 -10.26 2.13
C VAL A 191 -29.19 -9.30 2.82
N PHE A 192 -29.71 -8.33 2.06
CA PHE A 192 -30.72 -7.40 2.56
C PHE A 192 -32.09 -7.80 2.03
N PHE A 193 -33.09 -7.81 2.90
CA PHE A 193 -34.48 -7.85 2.49
C PHE A 193 -35.00 -6.42 2.43
N ALA A 194 -35.69 -6.06 1.36
CA ALA A 194 -36.34 -4.76 1.27
C ALA A 194 -37.36 -4.62 2.42
N PRO A 195 -37.40 -3.49 3.13
CA PRO A 195 -38.44 -3.25 4.12
C PRO A 195 -39.80 -3.26 3.43
N ARG A 196 -40.73 -4.09 3.92
CA ARG A 196 -42.14 -3.99 3.55
C ARG A 196 -42.74 -2.88 4.40
N TRP A 197 -43.05 -1.76 3.78
CA TRP A 197 -43.91 -0.76 4.40
C TRP A 197 -45.32 -1.36 4.49
N VAL A 198 -45.85 -1.45 5.72
CA VAL A 198 -47.23 -1.86 6.03
C VAL A 198 -48.09 -0.62 6.08
#